data_AF-A0A6P9E2C9-F1
#
_entry.id   AF-A0A6P9E2C9-F1
#
_cell.length_a   1.000
_cell.length_b   1.000
_cell.length_c   1.000
_cell.angle_alpha   90.00
_cell.angle_beta   90.00
_cell.angle_gamma   90.00
#
_symmetry.space_group_name_H-M   'P 1'
#
loop_
_entity.id
_entity.type
_entity.pdbx_description
1 polymer ?
#
loop_
_entity_poly.entity_id
_entity_poly.type
_entity_poly.pdbx_seq_one_letter_code
_entity_poly.pdbx_strand_id
1 'polypeptide(L)'
;MNPYILGFKVPAPSIPAIPLLFIFVLIPLYDRIFVPLARKITGVPTRIQHLQRIGIGLVLSTISMAVAGVIETCRKSVALEHNMMDSVEPLPISVFWLGFQYAIFGAADMFSFVGLLEFFYAESSAGMKSLGTAISRCSVSFGYFMSTVVVEVVNKVSGGWLASNNLSRDKLNYFYWLLSVMSMVNFVVYLVCASWYRYKKVENKEGGAEGKLGMAGA
;
A
#
# COMPACT_ATOMS: atom_id res chain seq x y z
N MET A 1 -23.98 -6.03 -4.34
CA MET A 1 -23.89 -5.34 -3.03
C MET A 1 -25.07 -4.40 -2.93
N ASN A 2 -25.54 -4.11 -1.73
CA ASN A 2 -26.73 -3.32 -1.54
C ASN A 2 -26.39 -1.86 -1.84
N PRO A 3 -26.97 -1.22 -2.88
CA PRO A 3 -26.63 0.14 -3.23
C PRO A 3 -27.18 1.14 -2.22
N TYR A 4 -27.93 0.70 -1.20
CA TYR A 4 -28.52 1.59 -0.21
C TYR A 4 -27.53 1.91 0.91
N ILE A 5 -27.16 3.19 1.01
CA ILE A 5 -26.46 3.76 2.17
C ILE A 5 -27.44 4.76 2.81
N LEU A 6 -27.83 4.54 4.07
CA LEU A 6 -28.77 5.42 4.80
C LEU A 6 -30.10 5.71 4.06
N GLY A 7 -30.58 4.77 3.22
CA GLY A 7 -31.81 4.93 2.44
C GLY A 7 -31.65 5.51 1.02
N PHE A 8 -30.44 5.91 0.62
CA PHE A 8 -30.16 6.41 -0.73
C PHE A 8 -29.56 5.34 -1.64
N LYS A 9 -30.15 5.14 -2.83
CA LYS A 9 -29.65 4.23 -3.87
C LYS A 9 -28.42 4.82 -4.56
N VAL A 10 -27.24 4.34 -4.20
CA VAL A 10 -25.96 4.69 -4.81
C VAL A 10 -25.83 4.00 -6.17
N PRO A 11 -25.67 4.75 -7.28
CA PRO A 11 -25.42 4.16 -8.59
C PRO A 11 -24.13 3.33 -8.61
N ALA A 12 -24.08 2.25 -9.38
CA ALA A 12 -22.86 1.44 -9.54
C ALA A 12 -21.61 2.25 -9.95
N PRO A 13 -21.71 3.30 -10.80
CA PRO A 13 -20.59 4.20 -11.12
C PRO A 13 -20.07 5.02 -9.93
N SER A 14 -20.87 5.19 -8.87
CA SER A 14 -20.52 5.96 -7.68
C SER A 14 -19.86 5.11 -6.58
N ILE A 15 -19.77 3.79 -6.76
CA ILE A 15 -19.10 2.88 -5.83
C ILE A 15 -17.64 3.31 -5.53
N PRO A 16 -16.82 3.77 -6.50
CA PRO A 16 -15.47 4.26 -6.23
C PRO A 16 -15.42 5.53 -5.37
N ALA A 17 -16.51 6.31 -5.27
CA ALA A 17 -16.55 7.53 -4.46
C ALA A 17 -16.56 7.23 -2.96
N ILE A 18 -17.09 6.08 -2.53
CA ILE A 18 -17.20 5.72 -1.11
C ILE A 18 -15.80 5.49 -0.48
N PRO A 19 -14.91 4.69 -1.09
CA PRO A 19 -13.51 4.62 -0.67
C PRO A 19 -12.80 5.97 -0.64
N LEU A 20 -13.05 6.83 -1.63
CA LEU A 20 -12.42 8.15 -1.70
C LEU A 20 -12.81 9.02 -0.51
N LEU A 21 -14.11 9.05 -0.14
CA LEU A 21 -14.57 9.75 1.05
C LEU A 21 -13.92 9.21 2.33
N PHE A 22 -13.76 7.89 2.42
CA PHE A 22 -13.06 7.26 3.54
C PHE A 22 -11.60 7.71 3.63
N ILE A 23 -10.89 7.72 2.51
CA ILE A 23 -9.51 8.22 2.42
C ILE A 23 -9.44 9.70 2.81
N PHE A 24 -10.38 10.54 2.34
CA PHE A 24 -10.46 11.95 2.71
C PHE A 24 -10.62 12.18 4.22
N VAL A 25 -11.35 11.30 4.92
CA VAL A 25 -11.48 11.35 6.39
C VAL A 25 -10.25 10.74 7.08
N LEU A 26 -9.65 9.71 6.49
CA LEU A 26 -8.53 9.00 7.07
C LEU A 26 -7.22 9.79 6.99
N ILE A 27 -7.02 10.61 5.95
CA ILE A 27 -5.85 11.49 5.80
C ILE A 27 -5.68 12.44 7.00
N PRO A 28 -6.67 13.28 7.38
CA PRO A 28 -6.52 14.14 8.55
C PRO A 28 -6.41 13.35 9.86
N LEU A 29 -7.03 12.17 9.94
CA LEU A 29 -6.85 11.26 11.08
C LEU A 29 -5.42 10.73 11.15
N TYR A 30 -4.83 10.39 10.00
CA TYR A 30 -3.45 9.94 9.87
C TYR A 30 -2.49 11.06 10.27
N ASP A 31 -2.65 12.26 9.71
CA ASP A 31 -1.79 13.41 10.00
C ASP A 31 -1.88 13.86 11.47
N ARG A 32 -3.05 13.70 12.11
CA ARG A 32 -3.27 14.17 13.48
C ARG A 32 -3.01 13.10 14.54
N ILE A 33 -3.14 11.82 14.22
CA ILE A 33 -2.96 10.71 15.17
C ILE A 33 -1.74 9.88 14.81
N PHE A 34 -1.66 9.35 13.59
CA PHE A 34 -0.57 8.45 13.20
C PHE A 34 0.77 9.15 13.04
N VAL A 35 0.83 10.35 12.47
CA VAL A 35 2.08 11.12 12.34
C VAL A 35 2.71 11.44 13.71
N PRO A 36 1.98 11.96 14.72
CA PRO A 36 2.57 12.17 16.04
C PRO A 36 2.86 10.86 16.77
N LEU A 37 2.05 9.80 16.59
CA LEU A 37 2.34 8.49 17.19
C LEU A 37 3.62 7.88 16.60
N ALA A 38 3.75 7.93 15.28
CA ALA A 38 4.95 7.52 14.57
C ALA A 38 6.14 8.34 15.05
N ARG A 39 6.02 9.67 15.11
CA ARG A 39 7.08 10.57 15.60
C ARG A 39 7.46 10.30 17.07
N LYS A 40 6.51 9.88 17.91
CA LYS A 40 6.71 9.57 19.33
C LYS A 40 7.33 8.20 19.58
N ILE A 41 6.99 7.19 18.75
CA ILE A 41 7.58 5.86 18.80
C ILE A 41 9.02 5.89 18.26
N THR A 42 9.32 6.77 17.31
CA THR A 42 10.56 6.69 16.53
C THR A 42 11.69 7.62 16.99
N GLY A 43 11.84 7.91 18.29
CA GLY A 43 12.82 8.89 18.81
C GLY A 43 14.32 8.55 18.67
N VAL A 44 14.82 8.08 17.51
CA VAL A 44 16.24 7.73 17.25
C VAL A 44 16.60 7.90 15.75
N PRO A 45 17.89 7.99 15.35
CA PRO A 45 18.34 8.75 14.18
C PRO A 45 18.02 8.06 12.84
N THR A 46 16.92 8.50 12.22
CA THR A 46 16.59 8.63 10.79
C THR A 46 16.90 7.47 9.82
N ARG A 47 18.10 6.88 9.79
CA ARG A 47 18.53 5.98 8.69
C ARG A 47 17.93 4.57 8.72
N ILE A 48 17.84 3.92 9.88
CA ILE A 48 17.27 2.55 10.02
C ILE A 48 15.73 2.59 9.94
N GLN A 49 15.15 3.74 10.23
CA GLN A 49 13.70 3.92 10.37
C GLN A 49 12.96 3.96 9.02
N HIS A 50 13.58 4.46 7.95
CA HIS A 50 12.93 4.54 6.64
C HIS A 50 12.62 3.15 6.07
N LEU A 51 13.56 2.20 6.18
CA LEU A 51 13.33 0.81 5.76
C LEU A 51 12.23 0.15 6.62
N GLN A 52 12.21 0.40 7.92
CA GLN A 52 11.14 -0.12 8.79
C GLN A 52 9.76 0.42 8.40
N ARG A 53 9.66 1.71 8.04
CA ARG A 53 8.40 2.32 7.56
C ARG A 53 7.92 1.68 6.26
N ILE A 54 8.82 1.46 5.30
CA ILE A 54 8.49 0.74 4.04
C ILE A 54 8.00 -0.68 4.36
N GLY A 55 8.68 -1.39 5.26
CA GLY A 55 8.28 -2.73 5.69
C GLY A 55 6.89 -2.79 6.31
N ILE A 56 6.55 -1.84 7.19
CA ILE A 56 5.20 -1.71 7.79
C ILE A 56 4.15 -1.52 6.69
N GLY A 57 4.43 -0.66 5.71
CA GLY A 57 3.53 -0.44 4.59
C GLY A 57 3.29 -1.70 3.74
N LEU A 58 4.34 -2.48 3.45
CA LEU A 58 4.21 -3.75 2.72
C LEU A 58 3.41 -4.81 3.50
N VAL A 59 3.57 -4.88 4.82
CA VAL A 59 2.77 -5.77 5.69
C VAL A 59 1.30 -5.34 5.66
N LEU A 60 1.03 -4.05 5.84
CA LEU A 60 -0.34 -3.51 5.80
C LEU A 60 -1.00 -3.74 4.41
N SER A 61 -0.23 -3.64 3.32
CA SER A 61 -0.72 -3.96 1.97
C SER A 61 -1.12 -5.44 1.87
N THR A 62 -0.32 -6.34 2.43
CA THR A 62 -0.64 -7.78 2.46
C THR A 62 -1.92 -8.04 3.25
N ILE A 63 -2.05 -7.43 4.44
CA ILE A 63 -3.26 -7.53 5.27
C ILE A 63 -4.48 -6.97 4.52
N SER A 64 -4.34 -5.84 3.83
CA SER A 64 -5.41 -5.25 3.03
C SER A 64 -5.91 -6.21 1.95
N MET A 65 -5.00 -6.87 1.23
CA MET A 65 -5.38 -7.83 0.18
C MET A 65 -6.02 -9.10 0.77
N ALA A 66 -5.56 -9.56 1.93
CA ALA A 66 -6.18 -10.67 2.64
C ALA A 66 -7.61 -10.33 3.09
N VAL A 67 -7.82 -9.13 3.67
CA VAL A 67 -9.14 -8.63 4.05
C VAL A 67 -10.06 -8.53 2.82
N ALA A 68 -9.53 -8.08 1.69
CA ALA A 68 -10.26 -8.06 0.41
C ALA A 68 -10.77 -9.46 0.01
N GLY A 69 -9.88 -10.45 0.07
CA GLY A 69 -10.22 -11.85 -0.22
C GLY A 69 -11.30 -12.38 0.73
N VAL A 70 -11.19 -12.10 2.03
CA VAL A 70 -12.19 -12.52 3.03
C VAL A 70 -13.56 -11.87 2.77
N ILE A 71 -13.59 -10.56 2.53
CA ILE A 71 -14.83 -9.83 2.22
C ILE A 71 -15.48 -10.39 0.96
N GLU A 72 -14.70 -10.65 -0.08
CA GLU A 72 -15.19 -11.20 -1.34
C GLU A 72 -15.67 -12.66 -1.19
N THR A 73 -14.99 -13.46 -0.34
CA THR A 73 -15.43 -14.81 0.02
C THR A 73 -16.79 -14.77 0.72
N CYS A 74 -16.94 -13.89 1.71
CA CYS A 74 -18.18 -13.67 2.43
C CYS A 74 -19.28 -13.21 1.47
N ARG A 75 -18.95 -12.29 0.55
CA ARG A 75 -19.87 -11.82 -0.49
C ARG A 75 -20.37 -12.95 -1.38
N LYS A 76 -19.48 -13.83 -1.79
CA LYS A 76 -19.84 -14.97 -2.63
C LYS A 76 -20.64 -16.02 -1.87
N SER A 77 -20.34 -16.25 -0.59
CA SER A 77 -21.09 -17.18 0.28
C SER A 77 -22.54 -16.75 0.44
N VAL A 78 -22.77 -15.47 0.75
CA VAL A 78 -24.12 -14.90 0.89
C VAL A 78 -24.87 -14.93 -0.45
N ALA A 79 -24.19 -14.72 -1.57
CA ALA A 79 -24.80 -14.86 -2.90
C ALA A 79 -25.25 -16.29 -3.21
N LEU A 80 -24.53 -17.28 -2.68
CA LEU A 80 -24.78 -18.70 -2.93
C LEU A 80 -25.97 -19.18 -2.09
N GLU A 81 -26.02 -18.79 -0.81
CA GLU A 81 -27.11 -19.13 0.11
C GLU A 81 -28.46 -18.56 -0.33
N HIS A 82 -28.47 -17.36 -0.93
CA HIS A 82 -29.70 -16.75 -1.43
C HIS A 82 -30.07 -17.20 -2.87
N ASN A 83 -29.34 -18.14 -3.49
CA ASN A 83 -29.49 -18.55 -4.89
C ASN A 83 -29.49 -17.37 -5.90
N MET A 84 -28.87 -16.24 -5.53
CA MET A 84 -28.82 -15.01 -6.34
C MET A 84 -27.55 -14.93 -7.19
N MET A 85 -27.05 -16.08 -7.67
CA MET A 85 -25.83 -16.15 -8.49
C MET A 85 -26.03 -15.53 -9.88
N ASP A 86 -27.24 -15.62 -10.42
CA ASP A 86 -27.64 -15.07 -11.73
C ASP A 86 -28.60 -13.86 -11.61
N SER A 87 -28.94 -13.45 -10.39
CA SER A 87 -29.88 -12.33 -10.14
C SER A 87 -29.15 -10.99 -10.15
N VAL A 88 -29.71 -10.00 -10.85
CA VAL A 88 -29.28 -8.58 -10.83
C VAL A 88 -29.63 -7.90 -9.48
N GLU A 89 -30.18 -8.67 -8.54
CA GLU A 89 -30.65 -8.16 -7.26
C GLU A 89 -29.49 -7.81 -6.31
N PRO A 90 -29.63 -6.71 -5.57
CA PRO A 90 -28.59 -6.23 -4.68
C PRO A 90 -28.35 -7.20 -3.52
N LEU A 91 -27.22 -7.93 -3.56
CA LEU A 91 -26.74 -8.72 -2.42
C LEU A 91 -26.76 -7.89 -1.13
N PRO A 92 -27.27 -8.41 0.01
CA PRO A 92 -27.44 -7.69 1.27
C PRO A 92 -26.12 -7.48 2.01
N ILE A 93 -25.06 -7.06 1.31
CA ILE A 93 -23.78 -6.69 1.88
C ILE A 93 -23.59 -5.21 1.64
N SER A 94 -23.37 -4.52 2.76
CA SER A 94 -23.11 -3.08 2.78
C SER A 94 -21.78 -2.78 2.11
N VAL A 95 -21.78 -1.79 1.20
CA VAL A 95 -20.57 -1.25 0.56
C VAL A 95 -19.60 -0.67 1.59
N PHE A 96 -20.06 -0.45 2.82
CA PHE A 96 -19.24 -0.05 3.98
C PHE A 96 -18.04 -0.98 4.23
N TRP A 97 -18.16 -2.28 3.98
CA TRP A 97 -17.06 -3.24 4.15
C TRP A 97 -15.88 -2.96 3.21
N LEU A 98 -16.18 -2.47 2.01
CA LEU A 98 -15.15 -2.09 1.04
C LEU A 98 -14.35 -0.88 1.56
N GLY A 99 -15.01 0.07 2.23
CA GLY A 99 -14.38 1.22 2.87
C GLY A 99 -13.31 0.81 3.90
N PHE A 100 -13.55 -0.25 4.67
CA PHE A 100 -12.59 -0.75 5.66
C PHE A 100 -11.30 -1.28 5.01
N GLN A 101 -11.43 -2.07 3.95
CA GLN A 101 -10.27 -2.54 3.16
C GLN A 101 -9.47 -1.36 2.60
N TYR A 102 -10.15 -0.38 1.98
CA TYR A 102 -9.49 0.80 1.42
C TYR A 102 -8.83 1.68 2.47
N ALA A 103 -9.34 1.72 3.70
CA ALA A 103 -8.69 2.42 4.79
C ALA A 103 -7.33 1.79 5.14
N ILE A 104 -7.28 0.45 5.24
CA ILE A 104 -6.02 -0.27 5.47
C ILE A 104 -5.05 -0.07 4.30
N PHE A 105 -5.55 -0.17 3.07
CA PHE A 105 -4.77 0.07 1.86
C PHE A 105 -4.18 1.50 1.82
N GLY A 106 -4.99 2.51 2.15
CA GLY A 106 -4.55 3.90 2.21
C GLY A 106 -3.45 4.11 3.25
N ALA A 107 -3.59 3.52 4.44
CA ALA A 107 -2.53 3.55 5.46
C ALA A 107 -1.24 2.86 4.96
N ALA A 108 -1.37 1.70 4.30
CA ALA A 108 -0.24 0.98 3.71
C ALA A 108 0.52 1.82 2.68
N ASP A 109 -0.21 2.49 1.78
CA ASP A 109 0.36 3.34 0.75
C ASP A 109 1.07 4.55 1.37
N MET A 110 0.47 5.21 2.38
CA MET A 110 1.13 6.32 3.06
C MET A 110 2.45 5.92 3.72
N PHE A 111 2.48 4.82 4.48
CA PHE A 111 3.72 4.35 5.12
C PHE A 111 4.79 3.94 4.10
N SER A 112 4.39 3.26 3.02
CA SER A 112 5.30 2.82 1.96
C SER A 112 5.86 4.02 1.18
N PHE A 113 4.99 4.94 0.76
CA PHE A 113 5.34 6.10 -0.05
C PHE A 113 6.21 7.10 0.71
N VAL A 114 5.82 7.44 1.95
CA VAL A 114 6.63 8.32 2.81
C VAL A 114 7.98 7.68 3.11
N GLY A 115 8.01 6.39 3.46
CA GLY A 115 9.25 5.68 3.72
C GLY A 115 10.18 5.63 2.49
N LEU A 116 9.63 5.39 1.30
CA LEU A 116 10.37 5.37 0.04
C LEU A 116 10.94 6.75 -0.31
N LEU A 117 10.12 7.80 -0.17
CA LEU A 117 10.53 9.16 -0.45
C LEU A 117 11.63 9.61 0.50
N GLU A 118 11.46 9.43 1.81
CA GLU A 118 12.50 9.75 2.79
C GLU A 118 13.80 8.97 2.55
N PHE A 119 13.71 7.67 2.21
CA PHE A 119 14.88 6.85 1.87
C PHE A 119 15.65 7.42 0.67
N PHE A 120 14.95 7.69 -0.44
CA PHE A 120 15.58 8.26 -1.64
C PHE A 120 16.16 9.64 -1.37
N TYR A 121 15.46 10.49 -0.61
CA TYR A 121 15.95 11.83 -0.27
C TYR A 121 17.17 11.79 0.66
N ALA A 122 17.23 10.84 1.60
CA ALA A 122 18.33 10.70 2.54
C ALA A 122 19.59 10.09 1.90
N GLU A 123 19.44 9.15 0.97
CA GLU A 123 20.57 8.47 0.33
C GLU A 123 21.06 9.19 -0.95
N SER A 124 20.24 10.04 -1.57
CA SER A 124 20.63 10.83 -2.74
C SER A 124 21.55 11.99 -2.38
N SER A 125 22.63 12.16 -3.16
CA SER A 125 23.49 13.36 -3.08
C SER A 125 22.70 14.63 -3.43
N ALA A 126 23.14 15.79 -2.94
CA ALA A 126 22.39 17.05 -3.04
C ALA A 126 21.96 17.43 -4.48
N GLY A 127 22.72 17.05 -5.51
CA GLY A 127 22.41 17.30 -6.92
C GLY A 127 21.56 16.21 -7.61
N MET A 128 21.35 15.04 -7.00
CA MET A 128 20.67 13.89 -7.64
C MET A 128 19.28 13.60 -7.06
N LYS A 129 18.78 14.43 -6.15
CA LYS A 129 17.46 14.24 -5.52
C LYS A 129 16.32 14.14 -6.54
N SER A 130 16.36 14.96 -7.59
CA SER A 130 15.38 14.91 -8.69
C SER A 130 15.40 13.58 -9.44
N LEU A 131 16.56 12.95 -9.57
CA LEU A 131 16.70 11.63 -10.21
C LEU A 131 16.14 10.54 -9.30
N GLY A 132 16.36 10.61 -7.98
CA GLY A 132 15.77 9.70 -7.01
C GLY A 132 14.23 9.73 -7.04
N THR A 133 13.63 10.92 -7.09
CA THR A 133 12.17 11.04 -7.24
C THR A 133 11.68 10.51 -8.59
N ALA A 134 12.41 10.73 -9.69
CA ALA A 134 12.04 10.21 -11.00
C ALA A 134 12.06 8.67 -11.02
N ILE A 135 13.09 8.04 -10.45
CA ILE A 135 13.20 6.58 -10.32
C ILE A 135 12.02 6.00 -9.53
N SER A 136 11.62 6.66 -8.42
CA SER A 136 10.46 6.22 -7.64
C SER A 136 9.17 6.23 -8.46
N ARG A 137 8.96 7.25 -9.30
CA ARG A 137 7.78 7.36 -10.18
C ARG A 137 7.82 6.34 -11.31
N CYS A 138 9.00 6.08 -11.88
CA CYS A 138 9.17 5.01 -12.86
C CYS A 138 8.81 3.65 -12.26
N SER A 139 9.24 3.36 -11.02
CA SER A 139 8.90 2.12 -10.33
C SER A 139 7.39 1.95 -10.15
N VAL A 140 6.66 3.02 -9.82
CA VAL A 140 5.19 3.01 -9.75
C VAL A 140 4.57 2.68 -11.12
N SER A 141 5.05 3.31 -12.20
CA SER A 141 4.59 3.01 -13.56
C SER A 141 4.83 1.55 -13.95
N PHE A 142 6.00 0.99 -13.62
CA PHE A 142 6.28 -0.43 -13.81
C PHE A 142 5.30 -1.32 -13.04
N GLY A 143 4.92 -0.93 -11.82
CA GLY A 143 3.89 -1.62 -11.04
C GLY A 143 2.54 -1.67 -11.75
N TYR A 144 2.11 -0.56 -12.36
CA TYR A 144 0.87 -0.53 -13.14
C TYR A 144 0.92 -1.44 -14.38
N PHE A 145 2.03 -1.43 -15.13
CA PHE A 145 2.19 -2.33 -16.26
C PHE A 145 2.21 -3.80 -15.82
N MET A 146 2.91 -4.10 -14.71
CA MET A 146 2.94 -5.44 -14.15
C MET A 146 1.54 -5.90 -13.73
N SER A 147 0.71 -5.02 -13.18
CA SER A 147 -0.68 -5.33 -12.85
C SER A 147 -1.47 -5.81 -14.07
N THR A 148 -1.32 -5.13 -15.22
CA THR A 148 -2.00 -5.54 -16.46
C THR A 148 -1.53 -6.92 -16.92
N VAL A 149 -0.21 -7.17 -16.88
CA VAL A 149 0.37 -8.48 -17.24
C VAL A 149 -0.14 -9.58 -16.32
N VAL A 150 -0.21 -9.34 -15.01
CA VAL A 150 -0.74 -10.30 -14.04
C VAL A 150 -2.19 -10.64 -14.35
N VAL A 151 -3.04 -9.64 -14.65
CA VAL A 151 -4.43 -9.88 -15.05
C VAL A 151 -4.53 -10.71 -16.33
N GLU A 152 -3.71 -10.40 -17.34
CA GLU A 152 -3.70 -11.14 -18.60
C GLU A 152 -3.25 -12.60 -18.41
N VAL A 153 -2.17 -12.83 -17.67
CA VAL A 153 -1.66 -14.17 -17.36
C VAL A 153 -2.69 -14.96 -16.56
N VAL A 154 -3.29 -14.36 -15.54
CA VAL A 154 -4.35 -15.00 -14.76
C VAL A 154 -5.51 -15.38 -15.68
N ASN A 155 -5.97 -14.48 -16.54
CA ASN A 155 -7.06 -14.79 -17.48
C ASN A 155 -6.72 -15.94 -18.44
N LYS A 156 -5.49 -16.00 -18.95
CA LYS A 156 -5.04 -17.09 -19.83
C LYS A 156 -4.91 -18.43 -19.11
N VAL A 157 -4.27 -18.47 -17.93
CA VAL A 157 -4.00 -19.71 -17.18
C VAL A 157 -5.27 -20.27 -16.55
N SER A 158 -6.15 -19.40 -16.06
CA SER A 158 -7.35 -19.80 -15.34
C SER A 158 -8.55 -20.12 -16.22
N GLY A 159 -8.44 -19.91 -17.53
CA GLY A 159 -9.57 -20.02 -18.46
C GLY A 159 -10.62 -18.91 -18.30
N GLY A 160 -10.27 -17.79 -17.63
CA GLY A 160 -11.12 -16.60 -17.51
C GLY A 160 -11.66 -16.31 -16.11
N TRP A 161 -10.81 -16.18 -15.09
CA TRP A 161 -11.24 -15.71 -13.76
C TRP A 161 -11.80 -14.29 -13.72
N LEU A 162 -11.37 -13.41 -14.64
CA LEU A 162 -11.82 -12.01 -14.79
C LEU A 162 -12.33 -11.73 -16.22
N ALA A 163 -12.60 -12.76 -17.02
CA ALA A 163 -12.94 -12.60 -18.44
C ALA A 163 -14.46 -12.49 -18.68
N SER A 164 -15.28 -12.92 -17.71
CA SER A 164 -16.74 -12.75 -17.80
C SER A 164 -17.12 -11.36 -17.30
N ASN A 165 -17.99 -10.64 -18.02
CA ASN A 165 -18.58 -9.38 -17.54
C ASN A 165 -19.57 -9.58 -16.36
N ASN A 166 -19.45 -10.69 -15.62
CA ASN A 166 -20.32 -11.15 -14.55
C ASN A 166 -19.49 -11.38 -13.28
N LEU A 167 -19.46 -10.36 -12.42
CA LEU A 167 -18.77 -10.34 -11.12
C LEU A 167 -19.19 -11.50 -10.18
N SER A 168 -20.35 -12.12 -10.41
CA SER A 168 -20.84 -13.26 -9.62
C SER A 168 -20.24 -14.60 -10.05
N ARG A 169 -19.96 -14.79 -11.36
CA ARG A 169 -19.32 -16.00 -11.89
C ARG A 169 -17.81 -15.94 -11.77
N ASP A 170 -17.25 -14.74 -11.84
CA ASP A 170 -15.83 -14.50 -11.69
C ASP A 170 -15.30 -14.98 -10.33
N LYS A 171 -14.06 -15.43 -10.36
CA LYS A 171 -13.33 -15.97 -9.21
C LYS A 171 -12.47 -14.88 -8.58
N LEU A 172 -13.04 -13.68 -8.40
CA LEU A 172 -12.36 -12.50 -7.90
C LEU A 172 -11.69 -12.73 -6.53
N ASN A 173 -12.30 -13.56 -5.69
CA ASN A 173 -11.71 -14.00 -4.43
C ASN A 173 -10.32 -14.64 -4.61
N TYR A 174 -10.17 -15.56 -5.57
CA TYR A 174 -8.88 -16.20 -5.85
C TYR A 174 -7.85 -15.20 -6.38
N PHE A 175 -8.30 -14.18 -7.12
CA PHE A 175 -7.43 -13.09 -7.56
C PHE A 175 -6.93 -12.26 -6.36
N TYR A 176 -7.78 -11.93 -5.39
CA TYR A 176 -7.34 -11.24 -4.18
C TYR A 176 -6.39 -12.08 -3.32
N TRP A 177 -6.64 -13.39 -3.18
CA TRP A 177 -5.70 -14.30 -2.53
C TRP A 177 -4.36 -14.39 -3.27
N LEU A 178 -4.38 -14.44 -4.60
CA LEU A 178 -3.17 -14.39 -5.42
C LEU A 178 -2.37 -13.11 -5.16
N LEU A 179 -3.04 -11.94 -5.14
CA LEU A 179 -2.42 -10.66 -4.85
C LEU A 179 -1.88 -10.60 -3.41
N SER A 180 -2.57 -11.22 -2.44
CA SER A 180 -2.09 -11.34 -1.06
C SER A 180 -0.80 -12.17 -0.99
N VAL A 181 -0.76 -13.32 -1.66
CA VAL A 181 0.46 -14.17 -1.71
C VAL A 181 1.60 -13.43 -2.42
N MET A 182 1.31 -12.76 -3.54
CA MET A 182 2.32 -11.98 -4.26
C MET A 182 2.87 -10.82 -3.41
N SER A 183 2.01 -10.15 -2.63
CA SER A 183 2.40 -9.10 -1.67
C SER A 183 3.27 -9.66 -0.54
N MET A 184 2.93 -10.85 -0.03
CA MET A 184 3.73 -11.55 0.98
C MET A 184 5.13 -11.91 0.44
N VAL A 185 5.20 -12.46 -0.77
CA VAL A 185 6.48 -12.76 -1.44
C VAL A 185 7.29 -11.47 -1.63
N ASN A 186 6.65 -10.38 -2.05
CA ASN A 186 7.31 -9.07 -2.17
C ASN A 186 7.89 -8.60 -0.82
N PHE A 187 7.16 -8.75 0.26
CA PHE A 187 7.64 -8.43 1.60
C PHE A 187 8.83 -9.29 2.03
N VAL A 188 8.82 -10.59 1.74
CA VAL A 188 9.95 -11.49 2.06
C VAL A 188 11.20 -11.10 1.25
N VAL A 189 11.05 -10.85 -0.06
CA VAL A 189 12.15 -10.37 -0.91
C VAL A 189 12.69 -9.04 -0.37
N TYR A 190 11.80 -8.14 0.03
CA TYR A 190 12.17 -6.87 0.66
C TYR A 190 12.99 -7.08 1.94
N LEU A 191 12.59 -8.01 2.81
CA LEU A 191 13.34 -8.32 4.03
C LEU A 191 14.74 -8.86 3.73
N VAL A 192 14.89 -9.73 2.73
CA VAL A 192 16.20 -10.24 2.30
C VAL A 192 17.07 -9.09 1.81
N CYS A 193 16.54 -8.24 0.91
CA CYS A 193 17.27 -7.06 0.43
C CYS A 193 17.63 -6.08 1.55
N ALA A 194 16.71 -5.82 2.47
CA ALA A 194 16.94 -4.96 3.64
C ALA A 194 18.01 -5.53 4.57
N SER A 195 18.07 -6.85 4.74
CA SER A 195 19.08 -7.53 5.55
C SER A 195 20.47 -7.53 4.91
N TRP A 196 20.55 -7.57 3.57
CA TRP A 196 21.80 -7.49 2.82
C TRP A 196 22.30 -6.05 2.63
N TYR A 197 21.44 -5.06 2.80
CA TYR A 197 21.80 -3.66 2.63
C TYR A 197 22.74 -3.19 3.76
N ARG A 198 24.03 -3.05 3.45
CA ARG A 198 25.01 -2.43 4.36
C ARG A 198 24.87 -0.91 4.31
N TYR A 199 24.42 -0.34 5.43
CA TYR A 199 24.37 1.10 5.63
C TYR A 199 25.74 1.75 5.40
N LYS A 200 25.75 2.84 4.63
CA LYS A 200 26.90 3.76 4.61
C LYS A 200 27.11 4.30 6.03
N LYS A 201 28.30 4.13 6.62
CA LYS A 201 28.67 4.85 7.85
C LYS A 201 28.82 6.31 7.47
N VAL A 202 28.02 7.19 8.09
CA VAL A 202 28.34 8.62 8.10
C VAL A 202 29.50 8.76 9.08
N GLU A 203 30.70 9.03 8.57
CA GLU A 203 31.80 9.50 9.41
C GLU A 203 31.33 10.80 10.07
N ASN A 204 31.23 10.75 11.40
CA ASN A 204 31.01 11.94 12.21
C ASN A 204 32.29 12.78 12.10
N LYS A 205 32.34 13.72 11.15
CA LYS A 205 33.34 14.80 11.17
C LYS A 205 32.87 15.88 12.13
N GLU A 206 32.85 15.54 13.42
CA GLU A 206 32.88 16.52 14.51
C GLU A 206 34.14 16.23 15.33
N GLY A 207 35.14 17.12 15.24
CA GLY A 207 36.36 17.04 16.07
C GLY A 207 37.68 17.52 15.47
N GLY A 208 37.73 18.18 14.30
CA GLY A 208 38.99 18.48 13.61
C GLY A 208 39.36 19.96 13.38
N ALA A 209 38.62 20.93 13.93
CA ALA A 209 38.80 22.36 13.62
C ALA A 209 39.19 23.24 14.82
N GLU A 210 39.63 22.67 15.95
CA GLU A 210 40.15 23.44 17.12
C GLU A 210 41.67 23.25 17.37
N GLY A 211 42.42 22.72 16.41
CA GLY A 211 43.86 22.44 16.58
C GLY A 211 44.85 23.35 15.82
N LYS A 212 44.39 24.37 15.06
CA LYS A 212 45.28 25.13 14.14
C LYS A 212 45.29 26.65 14.33
N LEU A 213 44.92 27.16 15.50
CA LEU A 213 45.00 28.60 15.83
C LEU A 213 46.03 28.93 16.94
N GLY A 214 46.83 27.97 17.41
CA GLY A 214 47.79 28.15 18.51
C GLY A 214 49.28 28.22 18.14
N MET A 215 49.66 28.29 16.86
CA MET A 215 51.09 28.30 16.44
C MET A 215 51.45 29.43 15.46
N ALA A 216 50.69 30.53 15.48
CA ALA A 216 51.05 31.76 14.78
C ALA A 216 50.83 32.96 15.70
N GLY A 217 51.73 33.16 16.67
CA GLY A 217 51.70 34.34 17.52
C GLY A 217 52.61 34.22 18.74
N ALA A 218 53.70 34.98 18.70
CA ALA A 218 54.71 35.23 19.74
C ALA A 218 55.79 34.17 19.94
#